data_AF-U4TKH7-F1
#
_entry.id   AF-U4TKH7-F1
#
_cell.length_a   1.000
_cell.length_b   1.000
_cell.length_c   1.000
_cell.angle_alpha   90.00
_cell.angle_beta   90.00
_cell.angle_gamma   90.00
#
_symmetry.space_group_name_H-M   'P 1'
#
loop_
_entity.id
_entity.type
_entity.pdbx_description
1 polymer ?
#
loop_
_entity_poly.entity_id
_entity_poly.type
_entity_poly.pdbx_seq_one_letter_code
_entity_poly.pdbx_strand_id
1 'polypeptide(L)'
;MLKSVKLGFENVEVMTIPISVLDLYFENIAEMVSFHRRNMEGDRLVRQRIIGNGYIMVQRSWFETMGGRISNAIQSGLPDPAAEAILDESLQLNRDDIQEWFAQGLPDEAIQDKIMERFTDHFTEGRVADLVDVTLMVDGQPDEQLIIPWEDDPAGNDNQLAVNVALPDAYVIFFDQRDPDIHQHKQEKLAEFGMIDPAE
;
A
#
# COMPACT_ATOMS: atom_id res chain seq x y z
N MET A 1 19.98 5.85 5.51
CA MET A 1 19.32 6.10 4.21
C MET A 1 18.05 5.26 4.19
N LEU A 2 16.92 5.81 3.76
CA LEU A 2 15.68 5.03 3.59
C LEU A 2 15.92 3.93 2.56
N LYS A 3 15.55 2.68 2.88
CA LYS A 3 15.78 1.50 2.02
C LYS A 3 14.50 0.98 1.41
N SER A 4 13.48 0.86 2.23
CA SER A 4 12.18 0.34 1.85
C SER A 4 11.11 1.03 2.69
N VAL A 5 9.90 0.92 2.20
CA VAL A 5 8.70 1.33 2.91
C VAL A 5 7.81 0.11 3.02
N LYS A 6 7.35 -0.16 4.22
CA LYS A 6 6.34 -1.18 4.47
C LYS A 6 4.99 -0.50 4.59
N LEU A 7 4.07 -0.87 3.71
CA LEU A 7 2.68 -0.43 3.70
C LEU A 7 1.87 -1.40 4.54
N GLY A 8 1.05 -0.90 5.46
CA GLY A 8 0.13 -1.69 6.27
C GLY A 8 -1.32 -1.38 5.89
N PHE A 9 -2.08 -2.43 5.57
CA PHE A 9 -3.48 -2.33 5.12
C PHE A 9 -4.45 -2.78 6.21
N GLU A 10 -5.72 -2.38 6.10
CA GLU A 10 -6.77 -2.64 7.11
C GLU A 10 -6.96 -4.15 7.37
N ASN A 11 -6.83 -4.97 6.34
CA ASN A 11 -6.96 -6.43 6.41
C ASN A 11 -5.76 -7.12 7.08
N VAL A 12 -4.87 -6.38 7.75
CA VAL A 12 -3.58 -6.79 8.35
C VAL A 12 -2.52 -7.26 7.36
N GLU A 13 -2.79 -7.18 6.06
CA GLU A 13 -1.79 -7.41 5.02
C GLU A 13 -0.74 -6.31 5.07
N VAL A 14 0.47 -6.69 4.71
CA VAL A 14 1.57 -5.76 4.60
C VAL A 14 2.29 -5.94 3.27
N MET A 15 2.90 -4.87 2.78
CA MET A 15 3.68 -4.92 1.56
C MET A 15 4.95 -4.10 1.71
N THR A 16 6.10 -4.78 1.68
CA THR A 16 7.41 -4.12 1.70
C THR A 16 7.87 -3.77 0.28
N ILE A 17 7.97 -2.47 -0.01
CA ILE A 17 8.33 -1.95 -1.33
C ILE A 17 9.68 -1.22 -1.25
N PRO A 18 10.64 -1.48 -2.17
CA PRO A 18 11.93 -0.79 -2.16
C PRO A 18 11.78 0.69 -2.52
N ILE A 19 12.57 1.56 -1.88
CA ILE A 19 12.51 3.01 -2.11
C ILE A 19 12.84 3.40 -3.56
N SER A 20 13.55 2.55 -4.31
CA SER A 20 13.95 2.82 -5.70
C SER A 20 12.80 2.85 -6.70
N VAL A 21 11.63 2.33 -6.32
CA VAL A 21 10.42 2.29 -7.17
C VAL A 21 9.29 3.13 -6.57
N LEU A 22 9.58 3.87 -5.50
CA LEU A 22 8.64 4.71 -4.78
C LEU A 22 8.97 6.18 -4.98
N ASP A 23 7.92 6.98 -5.05
CA ASP A 23 7.97 8.40 -4.73
C ASP A 23 6.99 8.69 -3.60
N LEU A 24 7.42 9.51 -2.63
CA LEU A 24 6.74 9.68 -1.36
C LEU A 24 6.79 11.14 -0.96
N TYR A 25 5.64 11.66 -0.54
CA TYR A 25 5.53 13.00 -0.01
C TYR A 25 4.64 12.99 1.22
N PHE A 26 5.18 13.40 2.37
CA PHE A 26 4.43 13.49 3.62
C PHE A 26 4.62 14.86 4.24
N GLU A 27 3.51 15.48 4.62
CA GLU A 27 3.48 16.77 5.29
C GLU A 27 2.66 16.75 6.58
N ASN A 28 2.89 17.78 7.39
CA ASN A 28 2.10 18.04 8.59
C ASN A 28 2.07 16.85 9.57
N ILE A 29 3.20 16.16 9.73
CA ILE A 29 3.31 15.03 10.65
C ILE A 29 3.19 15.52 12.09
N ALA A 30 2.14 15.09 12.79
CA ALA A 30 1.83 15.47 14.18
C ALA A 30 1.94 14.26 15.13
N GLU A 31 2.41 14.48 16.36
CA GLU A 31 2.36 13.47 17.42
C GLU A 31 0.99 13.53 18.12
N MET A 32 0.22 12.45 18.02
CA MET A 32 -1.02 12.24 18.76
C MET A 32 -0.74 11.39 19.99
N VAL A 33 -1.27 11.84 21.12
CA VAL A 33 -1.19 11.11 22.39
C VAL A 33 -2.61 10.82 22.86
N SER A 34 -3.03 9.57 22.78
CA SER A 34 -4.33 9.12 23.26
C SER A 34 -4.20 8.38 24.58
N PHE A 35 -5.15 8.64 25.48
CA PHE A 35 -5.30 7.90 26.73
C PHE A 35 -6.50 6.98 26.59
N HIS A 36 -6.24 5.69 26.45
CA HIS A 36 -7.31 4.68 26.43
C HIS A 36 -7.59 4.23 27.85
N ARG A 37 -8.82 4.49 28.31
CA ARG A 37 -9.34 4.01 29.59
C ARG A 37 -10.46 3.00 29.31
N ARG A 38 -10.14 1.71 29.17
CA ARG A 38 -11.15 0.65 29.14
C ARG A 38 -10.75 -0.57 29.97
N ASN A 39 -11.57 -0.79 30.99
CA ASN A 39 -11.88 -1.97 31.78
C ASN A 39 -11.00 -3.21 31.59
N MET A 40 -10.21 -3.50 32.63
CA MET A 40 -9.47 -4.72 32.97
C MET A 40 -7.97 -4.83 32.61
N GLU A 41 -7.38 -3.94 31.80
CA GLU A 41 -5.92 -3.99 31.48
C GLU A 41 -5.08 -2.80 31.96
N GLY A 42 -5.69 -1.81 32.63
CA GLY A 42 -5.01 -0.61 33.11
C GLY A 42 -5.04 0.56 32.12
N ASP A 43 -4.55 1.72 32.55
CA ASP A 43 -4.48 2.92 31.70
C ASP A 43 -3.33 2.77 30.69
N ARG A 44 -3.61 2.87 29.38
CA ARG A 44 -2.58 2.84 28.33
C ARG A 44 -2.43 4.22 27.68
N LEU A 45 -1.20 4.74 27.73
CA LEU A 45 -0.76 5.85 26.90
C LEU A 45 -0.38 5.29 25.53
N VAL A 46 -1.05 5.73 24.47
CA VAL A 46 -0.67 5.43 23.10
C VAL A 46 -0.12 6.72 22.48
N ARG A 47 1.09 6.63 21.91
CA ARG A 47 1.71 7.71 21.14
C ARG A 47 1.81 7.26 19.70
N GLN A 48 1.23 8.03 18.79
CA GLN A 48 1.24 7.79 17.36
C GLN A 48 1.68 9.06 16.63
N ARG A 49 2.30 8.91 15.47
CA ARG A 49 2.60 10.03 14.58
C ARG A 49 1.70 9.91 13.37
N ILE A 50 0.84 10.90 13.16
CA ILE A 50 -0.18 10.90 12.11
C ILE A 50 0.28 11.87 11.03
N ILE A 51 0.19 11.46 9.77
CA ILE A 51 0.48 12.31 8.62
C ILE A 51 -0.74 13.20 8.36
N GLY A 52 -0.54 14.49 8.14
CA GLY A 52 -1.66 15.39 7.83
C GLY A 52 -2.12 15.25 6.39
N ASN A 53 -1.18 15.20 5.44
CA ASN A 53 -1.46 14.98 4.02
C ASN A 53 -0.24 14.43 3.29
N GLY A 54 -0.47 13.78 2.15
CA GLY A 54 0.62 13.22 1.36
C GLY A 54 0.19 12.32 0.22
N TYR A 55 1.18 11.72 -0.43
CA TYR A 55 1.00 10.67 -1.40
C TYR A 55 2.06 9.58 -1.28
N ILE A 56 1.70 8.40 -1.76
CA ILE A 56 2.60 7.28 -2.04
C ILE A 56 2.37 6.88 -3.49
N MET A 57 3.42 6.99 -4.31
CA MET A 57 3.40 6.56 -5.70
C MET A 57 4.32 5.36 -5.86
N VAL A 58 3.81 4.29 -6.47
CA VAL A 58 4.54 3.05 -6.76
C VAL A 58 4.57 2.82 -8.26
N GLN A 59 5.75 2.60 -8.83
CA GLN A 59 5.90 2.32 -10.26
C GLN A 59 5.21 1.00 -10.65
N ARG A 60 4.36 1.03 -11.67
CA ARG A 60 3.61 -0.14 -12.16
C ARG A 60 4.53 -1.26 -12.65
N SER A 61 5.65 -0.90 -13.29
CA SER A 61 6.65 -1.86 -13.78
C SER A 61 7.27 -2.72 -12.68
N TRP A 62 7.26 -2.26 -11.43
CA TRP A 62 7.73 -3.06 -10.30
C TRP A 62 6.81 -4.25 -10.04
N PHE A 63 5.49 -4.02 -10.02
CA PHE A 63 4.50 -5.09 -9.89
C PHE A 63 4.65 -6.10 -11.03
N GLU A 64 4.78 -5.63 -12.27
CA GLU A 64 4.95 -6.51 -13.45
C GLU A 64 6.21 -7.39 -13.32
N THR A 65 7.31 -6.78 -12.90
CA THR A 65 8.57 -7.49 -12.62
C THR A 65 8.38 -8.53 -11.53
N MET A 66 7.71 -8.18 -10.44
CA MET A 66 7.48 -9.12 -9.32
C MET A 66 6.51 -10.24 -9.70
N GLY A 67 5.46 -9.96 -10.49
CA GLY A 67 4.56 -10.98 -11.02
C GLY A 67 5.30 -12.03 -11.85
N GLY A 68 6.19 -11.59 -12.74
CA GLY A 68 7.07 -12.49 -13.50
C GLY A 68 8.02 -13.31 -12.61
N ARG A 69 8.63 -12.68 -11.59
CA ARG A 69 9.52 -13.36 -10.65
C ARG A 69 8.79 -14.42 -9.81
N ILE A 70 7.61 -14.09 -9.30
CA ILE A 70 6.76 -15.01 -8.54
C ILE A 70 6.35 -16.20 -9.41
N SER A 71 5.83 -15.91 -10.61
CA SER A 71 5.45 -16.93 -11.60
C SER A 71 6.61 -17.88 -11.89
N ASN A 72 7.80 -17.35 -12.21
CA ASN A 72 8.97 -18.16 -12.51
C ASN A 72 9.49 -18.96 -11.30
N ALA A 73 9.51 -18.37 -10.10
CA ALA A 73 9.95 -19.06 -8.88
C ALA A 73 9.05 -20.27 -8.58
N ILE A 74 7.73 -20.10 -8.73
CA ILE A 74 6.76 -21.17 -8.49
C ILE A 74 6.85 -22.26 -9.58
N GLN A 75 6.92 -21.88 -10.85
CA GLN A 75 6.98 -22.83 -11.96
C GLN A 75 8.28 -23.64 -11.98
N SER A 76 9.42 -22.99 -11.75
CA SER A 76 10.74 -23.65 -11.77
C SER A 76 11.06 -24.41 -10.47
N GLY A 77 10.34 -24.11 -9.38
CA GLY A 77 10.67 -24.61 -8.04
C GLY A 77 11.99 -24.06 -7.48
N LEU A 78 12.58 -23.05 -8.12
CA LEU A 78 13.79 -22.40 -7.65
C LEU A 78 13.43 -21.20 -6.76
N PRO A 79 14.04 -21.07 -5.57
CA PRO A 79 13.71 -19.97 -4.67
C PRO A 79 14.15 -18.62 -5.26
N ASP A 80 13.26 -17.64 -5.22
CA ASP A 80 13.57 -16.23 -5.45
C ASP A 80 13.28 -15.44 -4.17
N PRO A 81 14.30 -14.95 -3.44
CA PRO A 81 14.10 -14.30 -2.14
C PRO A 81 13.14 -13.10 -2.16
N ALA A 82 13.04 -12.37 -3.27
CA ALA A 82 12.11 -11.25 -3.36
C ALA A 82 10.67 -11.72 -3.60
N ALA A 83 10.49 -12.81 -4.37
CA ALA A 83 9.19 -13.43 -4.55
C ALA A 83 8.69 -14.06 -3.24
N GLU A 84 9.57 -14.76 -2.51
CA GLU A 84 9.24 -15.36 -1.21
C GLU A 84 8.79 -14.30 -0.20
N ALA A 85 9.50 -13.17 -0.12
CA ALA A 85 9.12 -12.09 0.78
C ALA A 85 7.70 -11.55 0.51
N ILE A 86 7.30 -11.43 -0.76
CA ILE A 86 5.94 -11.01 -1.12
C ILE A 86 4.92 -12.08 -0.76
N LEU A 87 5.21 -13.35 -1.05
CA LEU A 87 4.30 -14.47 -0.75
C LEU A 87 4.10 -14.68 0.76
N ASP A 88 5.11 -14.38 1.57
CA ASP A 88 5.03 -14.45 3.03
C ASP A 88 4.23 -13.29 3.65
N GLU A 89 4.22 -12.13 3.00
CA GLU A 89 3.58 -10.90 3.49
C GLU A 89 2.17 -10.68 2.94
N SER A 90 1.85 -11.25 1.78
CA SER A 90 0.56 -11.05 1.10
C SER A 90 -0.52 -12.01 1.59
N LEU A 91 -1.74 -11.47 1.76
CA LEU A 91 -2.95 -12.24 2.00
C LEU A 91 -3.72 -12.51 0.70
N GLN A 92 -3.51 -11.71 -0.35
CA GLN A 92 -4.14 -11.86 -1.66
C GLN A 92 -3.41 -12.84 -2.57
N LEU A 93 -2.13 -13.10 -2.31
CA LEU A 93 -1.27 -13.99 -3.10
C LEU A 93 -0.82 -15.20 -2.29
N ASN A 94 -1.24 -16.37 -2.74
CA ASN A 94 -0.89 -17.65 -2.16
C ASN A 94 -0.21 -18.54 -3.22
N ARG A 95 0.86 -19.23 -2.82
CA ARG A 95 1.61 -20.17 -3.66
C ARG A 95 0.73 -21.28 -4.24
N ASP A 96 -0.15 -21.86 -3.43
CA ASP A 96 -1.00 -22.98 -3.81
C ASP A 96 -1.97 -22.58 -4.93
N ASP A 97 -2.53 -21.36 -4.87
CA ASP A 97 -3.41 -20.84 -5.92
C ASP A 97 -2.66 -20.71 -7.25
N ILE A 98 -1.43 -20.18 -7.22
CA ILE A 98 -0.61 -20.02 -8.42
C ILE A 98 -0.19 -21.38 -8.99
N GLN A 99 0.15 -22.34 -8.12
CA GLN A 99 0.40 -23.72 -8.55
C GLN A 99 -0.83 -24.37 -9.18
N GLU A 100 -2.02 -24.11 -8.62
CA GLU A 100 -3.27 -24.60 -9.21
C GLU A 100 -3.49 -24.00 -10.61
N TRP A 101 -3.24 -22.70 -10.79
CA TRP A 101 -3.34 -22.06 -12.10
C TRP A 101 -2.40 -22.68 -13.15
N PHE A 102 -1.17 -23.01 -12.77
CA PHE A 102 -0.27 -23.79 -13.62
C PHE A 102 -0.82 -25.20 -13.91
N ALA A 103 -1.36 -25.89 -12.90
CA ALA A 103 -1.93 -27.23 -13.05
C ALA A 103 -3.17 -27.26 -13.97
N GLN A 104 -3.93 -26.15 -14.01
CA GLN A 104 -5.04 -25.94 -14.93
C GLN A 104 -4.58 -25.68 -16.39
N GLY A 105 -3.27 -25.53 -16.62
CA GLY A 105 -2.70 -25.28 -17.94
C GLY A 105 -2.92 -23.85 -18.44
N LEU A 106 -3.09 -22.89 -17.53
CA LEU A 106 -3.14 -21.48 -17.91
C LEU A 106 -1.78 -21.04 -18.49
N PRO A 107 -1.77 -20.20 -19.54
CA PRO A 107 -0.53 -19.66 -20.08
C PRO A 107 0.12 -18.71 -19.07
N ASP A 108 1.45 -18.60 -19.11
CA ASP A 108 2.24 -17.78 -18.17
C ASP A 108 1.74 -16.32 -18.12
N GLU A 109 1.36 -15.76 -19.26
CA GLU A 109 0.82 -14.39 -19.36
C GLU A 109 -0.46 -14.23 -18.54
N ALA A 110 -1.40 -15.19 -18.62
CA ALA A 110 -2.65 -15.15 -17.86
C ALA A 110 -2.42 -15.36 -16.36
N ILE A 111 -1.39 -16.12 -15.98
CA ILE A 111 -0.98 -16.30 -14.58
C ILE A 111 -0.38 -15.01 -14.04
N GLN A 112 0.50 -14.37 -14.81
CA GLN A 112 1.08 -13.08 -14.45
C GLN A 112 0.01 -12.00 -14.30
N ASP A 113 -0.96 -11.93 -15.21
CA ASP A 113 -2.09 -11.01 -15.11
C ASP A 113 -2.90 -11.24 -13.83
N LYS A 114 -3.15 -12.50 -13.44
CA LYS A 114 -3.83 -12.84 -12.18
C LYS A 114 -3.01 -12.47 -10.96
N ILE A 115 -1.69 -12.71 -10.98
CA ILE A 115 -0.80 -12.29 -9.89
C ILE A 115 -0.85 -10.77 -9.76
N MET A 116 -0.75 -10.05 -10.88
CA MET A 116 -0.82 -8.59 -10.93
C MET A 116 -2.13 -8.06 -10.36
N GLU A 117 -3.27 -8.62 -10.77
CA GLU A 117 -4.59 -8.25 -10.26
C GLU A 117 -4.65 -8.37 -8.73
N ARG A 118 -4.20 -9.51 -8.18
CA ARG A 118 -4.16 -9.73 -6.73
C ARG A 118 -3.18 -8.81 -6.02
N PHE A 119 -2.03 -8.55 -6.63
CA PHE A 119 -0.97 -7.77 -6.02
C PHE A 119 -1.28 -6.27 -6.00
N THR A 120 -2.08 -5.79 -6.96
CA THR A 120 -2.44 -4.39 -7.13
C THR A 120 -3.83 -4.04 -6.58
N ASP A 121 -4.49 -5.00 -5.93
CA ASP A 121 -5.87 -4.88 -5.45
C ASP A 121 -6.06 -3.66 -4.55
N HIS A 122 -5.11 -3.44 -3.63
CA HIS A 122 -5.05 -2.30 -2.70
C HIS A 122 -4.86 -0.93 -3.34
N PHE A 123 -4.51 -0.89 -4.63
CA PHE A 123 -4.22 0.33 -5.37
C PHE A 123 -5.25 0.63 -6.46
N THR A 124 -6.31 -0.16 -6.55
CA THR A 124 -7.30 -0.04 -7.61
C THR A 124 -8.20 1.18 -7.37
N GLU A 125 -8.30 2.07 -8.36
CA GLU A 125 -9.07 3.34 -8.27
C GLU A 125 -10.56 3.17 -7.94
N GLY A 126 -11.15 2.01 -8.25
CA GLY A 126 -12.54 1.68 -7.94
C GLY A 126 -12.78 1.14 -6.53
N ARG A 127 -11.72 0.95 -5.72
CA ARG A 127 -11.80 0.50 -4.33
C ARG A 127 -11.43 1.64 -3.40
N VAL A 128 -12.06 1.68 -2.23
CA VAL A 128 -11.64 2.64 -1.22
C VAL A 128 -10.24 2.27 -0.74
N ALA A 129 -9.41 3.28 -0.49
CA ALA A 129 -8.11 3.06 0.08
C ALA A 129 -8.26 2.45 1.48
N ASP A 130 -7.45 1.45 1.77
CA ASP A 130 -7.43 0.72 3.04
C ASP A 130 -6.05 0.77 3.68
N LEU A 131 -5.16 1.63 3.16
CA LEU A 131 -3.85 1.90 3.76
C LEU A 131 -4.03 2.57 5.13
N VAL A 132 -3.51 1.94 6.17
CA VAL A 132 -3.61 2.37 7.57
C VAL A 132 -2.32 3.03 8.03
N ASP A 133 -1.17 2.44 7.69
CA ASP A 133 0.11 2.92 8.16
C ASP A 133 1.24 2.69 7.16
N VAL A 134 2.30 3.45 7.37
CA VAL A 134 3.51 3.43 6.58
C VAL A 134 4.69 3.34 7.53
N THR A 135 5.48 2.28 7.39
CA THR A 135 6.71 2.09 8.17
C THR A 135 7.93 2.37 7.31
N LEU A 136 8.70 3.39 7.69
CA LEU A 136 9.94 3.81 7.03
C LEU A 136 11.11 2.99 7.56
N MET A 137 11.72 2.17 6.69
CA MET A 137 12.82 1.29 7.07
C MET A 137 14.16 1.93 6.68
N VAL A 138 14.87 2.47 7.68
CA VAL A 138 16.11 3.23 7.49
C VAL A 138 17.32 2.42 7.93
N ASP A 139 18.34 2.37 7.09
CA ASP A 139 19.53 1.58 7.39
C ASP A 139 20.24 2.05 8.67
N GLY A 140 20.44 1.12 9.61
CA GLY A 140 21.11 1.38 10.88
C GLY A 140 20.30 2.21 11.89
N GLN A 141 18.99 2.38 11.66
CA GLN A 141 18.09 3.09 12.57
C GLN A 141 16.85 2.25 12.88
N PRO A 142 16.16 2.51 14.01
CA PRO A 142 14.84 1.91 14.25
C PRO A 142 13.85 2.31 13.16
N ASP A 143 12.95 1.38 12.82
CA ASP A 143 11.86 1.65 11.91
C ASP A 143 10.94 2.74 12.46
N GLU A 144 10.47 3.63 11.59
CA GLU A 144 9.57 4.72 11.94
C GLU A 144 8.19 4.49 11.34
N GLN A 145 7.20 4.19 12.19
CA GLN A 145 5.81 4.03 11.77
C GLN A 145 5.08 5.38 11.80
N LEU A 146 4.41 5.69 10.70
CA LEU A 146 3.55 6.85 10.49
C LEU A 146 2.15 6.36 10.15
N ILE A 147 1.14 6.95 10.77
CA ILE A 147 -0.27 6.59 10.58
C ILE A 147 -0.86 7.47 9.47
N ILE A 148 -1.58 6.84 8.53
CA ILE A 148 -2.38 7.52 7.51
C ILE A 148 -3.61 8.13 8.19
N PRO A 149 -4.03 9.35 7.84
CA PRO A 149 -5.24 9.94 8.41
C PRO A 149 -6.45 9.05 8.11
N TRP A 150 -7.28 8.83 9.15
CA TRP A 150 -8.50 8.03 9.12
C TRP A 150 -9.50 8.65 10.11
N GLU A 151 -10.80 8.62 9.81
CA GLU A 151 -11.86 9.07 10.73
C GLU A 151 -12.18 8.04 11.83
N ASP A 152 -12.46 8.49 13.05
CA ASP A 152 -12.77 7.60 14.19
C ASP A 152 -14.16 6.89 14.08
N ASP A 153 -14.96 7.09 13.02
CA ASP A 153 -16.34 6.58 12.91
C ASP A 153 -16.46 5.25 12.13
N PRO A 154 -16.86 4.13 12.77
CA PRO A 154 -16.87 2.79 12.19
C PRO A 154 -18.11 2.46 11.34
N ALA A 155 -18.90 3.46 10.91
CA ALA A 155 -20.03 3.22 10.01
C ALA A 155 -19.59 2.95 8.56
N GLY A 156 -18.38 3.40 8.17
CA GLY A 156 -17.73 3.06 6.91
C GLY A 156 -16.49 2.21 7.19
N ASN A 157 -16.36 1.06 6.54
CA ASN A 157 -15.15 0.22 6.60
C ASN A 157 -14.03 0.74 5.69
N ASP A 158 -14.08 2.01 5.32
CA ASP A 158 -13.46 2.56 4.12
C ASP A 158 -12.77 3.89 4.50
N ASN A 159 -11.46 4.05 4.22
CA ASN A 159 -10.74 5.28 4.53
C ASN A 159 -11.22 6.45 3.64
N GLN A 160 -12.12 7.28 4.16
CA GLN A 160 -12.69 8.44 3.45
C GLN A 160 -11.67 9.55 3.19
N LEU A 161 -10.53 9.54 3.88
CA LEU A 161 -9.49 10.55 3.78
C LEU A 161 -8.37 10.13 2.84
N ALA A 162 -8.52 9.00 2.14
CA ALA A 162 -7.55 8.47 1.21
C ALA A 162 -8.19 7.98 -0.09
N VAL A 163 -7.51 8.17 -1.22
CA VAL A 163 -7.98 7.76 -2.54
C VAL A 163 -6.88 7.07 -3.33
N ASN A 164 -7.26 5.95 -3.96
CA ASN A 164 -6.44 5.23 -4.92
C ASN A 164 -6.61 5.81 -6.32
N VAL A 165 -5.51 5.97 -7.05
CA VAL A 165 -5.48 6.41 -8.44
C VAL A 165 -4.56 5.50 -9.23
N ALA A 166 -5.04 5.01 -10.38
CA ALA A 166 -4.22 4.29 -11.33
C ALA A 166 -3.81 5.22 -12.48
N LEU A 167 -2.53 5.58 -12.53
CA LEU A 167 -1.91 6.26 -13.66
C LEU A 167 -1.39 5.23 -14.68
N PRO A 168 -1.07 5.64 -15.92
CA PRO A 168 -0.56 4.71 -16.93
C PRO A 168 0.66 3.90 -16.47
N ASP A 169 1.57 4.53 -15.72
CA ASP A 169 2.87 3.99 -15.30
C ASP A 169 3.03 3.85 -13.77
N ALA A 170 2.02 4.23 -12.99
CA ALA A 170 2.10 4.20 -11.53
C ALA A 170 0.75 3.97 -10.84
N TYR A 171 0.83 3.47 -9.62
CA TYR A 171 -0.27 3.47 -8.67
C TYR A 171 -0.02 4.52 -7.61
N VAL A 172 -1.02 5.34 -7.31
CA VAL A 172 -0.90 6.43 -6.35
C VAL A 172 -1.97 6.32 -5.28
N ILE A 173 -1.58 6.45 -4.02
CA ILE A 173 -2.49 6.65 -2.90
C ILE A 173 -2.31 8.07 -2.40
N PHE A 174 -3.35 8.89 -2.48
CA PHE A 174 -3.40 10.21 -1.86
C PHE A 174 -4.12 10.14 -0.53
N PHE A 175 -3.76 11.02 0.39
CA PHE A 175 -4.52 11.23 1.62
C PHE A 175 -4.37 12.66 2.13
N ASP A 176 -5.45 13.23 2.66
CA ASP A 176 -5.46 14.58 3.25
C ASP A 176 -6.52 14.65 4.35
N GLN A 177 -6.06 14.83 5.60
CA GLN A 177 -6.92 14.92 6.77
C GLN A 177 -7.90 16.11 6.72
N ARG A 178 -7.64 17.10 5.86
CA ARG A 178 -8.44 18.34 5.77
C ARG A 178 -9.46 18.29 4.64
N ASP A 179 -9.43 17.27 3.79
CA ASP A 179 -10.28 17.13 2.62
C ASP A 179 -11.18 15.90 2.75
N PRO A 180 -12.35 16.03 3.42
CA PRO A 180 -13.30 14.93 3.57
C PRO A 180 -13.93 14.50 2.23
N ASP A 181 -13.77 15.30 1.17
CA ASP A 181 -14.29 15.03 -0.16
C ASP A 181 -13.16 14.70 -1.16
N ILE A 182 -12.00 14.22 -0.69
CA ILE A 182 -10.82 13.96 -1.53
C ILE A 182 -11.11 13.06 -2.74
N HIS A 183 -12.07 12.15 -2.62
CA HIS A 183 -12.55 11.31 -3.73
C HIS A 183 -13.13 12.13 -4.91
N GLN A 184 -13.77 13.26 -4.63
CA GLN A 184 -14.29 14.20 -5.63
C GLN A 184 -13.19 15.09 -6.19
N HIS A 185 -12.17 15.41 -5.40
CA HIS A 185 -11.06 16.31 -5.76
C HIS A 185 -9.80 15.59 -6.30
N LYS A 186 -9.86 14.29 -6.57
CA LYS A 186 -8.68 13.49 -6.97
C LYS A 186 -7.89 14.07 -8.16
N GLN A 187 -8.57 14.62 -9.17
CA GLN A 187 -7.92 15.23 -10.34
C GLN A 187 -7.21 16.54 -9.98
N GLU A 188 -7.82 17.35 -9.13
CA GLU A 188 -7.21 18.57 -8.62
C GLU A 188 -5.96 18.25 -7.81
N LYS A 189 -6.02 17.21 -6.95
CA LYS A 189 -4.86 16.73 -6.17
C LYS A 189 -3.74 16.23 -7.06
N LEU A 190 -4.04 15.43 -8.08
CA LEU A 190 -3.05 14.97 -9.07
C LEU A 190 -2.33 16.15 -9.74
N ALA A 191 -3.08 17.20 -10.12
CA ALA A 191 -2.52 18.40 -10.72
C ALA A 191 -1.70 19.23 -9.71
N GLU A 192 -2.17 19.37 -8.47
CA GLU A 192 -1.45 20.06 -7.38
C GLU A 192 -0.06 19.45 -7.13
N PHE A 193 0.03 18.11 -7.19
CA PHE A 193 1.30 17.38 -7.05
C PHE A 193 2.08 17.25 -8.37
N GLY A 194 1.60 17.84 -9.47
CA GLY A 194 2.29 17.85 -10.77
C GLY A 194 2.34 16.48 -11.45
N MET A 195 1.43 15.56 -11.12
CA MET A 195 1.36 14.21 -11.69
C MET A 195 0.59 14.16 -13.02
N ILE A 196 -0.29 15.14 -13.25
CA ILE A 196 -1.03 15.33 -14.50
C ILE A 196 -1.02 16.81 -14.89
N ASP A 197 -1.29 17.11 -16.16
CA ASP A 197 -1.56 18.48 -16.60
C ASP A 197 -3.02 18.83 -16.26
N PRO A 198 -3.30 19.95 -15.55
CA PRO A 198 -4.67 20.40 -15.28
C PRO A 198 -5.52 20.70 -16.54
N ALA A 199 -4.92 20.68 -17.74
CA ALA A 199 -5.61 20.85 -19.03
C ALA A 199 -6.01 19.54 -19.74
N GLU A 200 -5.66 18.37 -19.21
CA GLU A 200 -6.09 17.04 -19.68
C GLU A 200 -7.30 16.51 -18.90
#